data_AF-A0A194AP54-F1
#
_entry.id   AF-A0A194AP54-F1
#
_cell.length_a   1.000
_cell.length_b   1.000
_cell.length_c   1.000
_cell.angle_alpha   90.00
_cell.angle_beta   90.00
_cell.angle_gamma   90.00
#
_symmetry.space_group_name_H-M   'P 1'
#
loop_
_entity.id
_entity.type
_entity.pdbx_description
1 polymer ?
#
loop_
_entity_poly.entity_id
_entity_poly.type
_entity_poly.pdbx_seq_one_letter_code
_entity_poly.pdbx_strand_id
1 'polypeptide(L)'
;MALADVCGLRFNSLQNGFMSGNRSDSTHLLDDALLASQSFTMPTEFDPVENLKQFTDHKSDVKIHFDHGTTTLAFKFQHGVIVAVDSRATAGSYIASQTVKKVIEINPYLLGTMAGGAADCSYWERVLAKQCRIYELRNKERISVAAASKLLANIVYNYKGMGLSMGTMVCGWDKRGPGLYYVDSDGERMTNNIFSVGSGSVYAYGVLDSGYKWDLSVDEARELGRRSIYHATHRDAYSGGVVNLYHMKETGWEFVSQTDVKDLHYQYQEEKKKGSS
;
A
#
# COMPACT_ATOMS: atom_id res chain seq x y z
N MET A 1 10.01 -22.19 29.94
CA MET A 1 9.26 -22.58 31.14
C MET A 1 8.97 -21.44 32.11
N ALA A 2 9.73 -20.33 32.16
CA ALA A 2 9.60 -19.34 33.23
C ALA A 2 8.48 -18.28 33.07
N LEU A 3 7.88 -18.11 31.88
CA LEU A 3 6.94 -17.00 31.61
C LEU A 3 5.45 -17.38 31.82
N ALA A 4 5.13 -18.68 31.75
CA ALA A 4 3.75 -19.16 31.85
C ALA A 4 3.20 -19.09 33.28
N ASP A 5 4.05 -19.30 34.30
CA ASP A 5 3.67 -19.20 35.72
C ASP A 5 3.43 -17.75 36.16
N VAL A 6 4.13 -16.78 35.56
CA VAL A 6 3.96 -15.34 35.87
C VAL A 6 2.59 -14.83 35.40
N CYS A 7 2.03 -15.44 34.35
CA CYS A 7 0.74 -15.05 33.78
C CYS A 7 -0.46 -15.83 34.36
N GLY A 8 -0.26 -16.73 35.33
CA GLY A 8 -1.35 -17.45 36.02
C GLY A 8 -2.11 -18.48 35.16
N LEU A 9 -1.55 -18.90 34.02
CA LEU A 9 -2.18 -19.88 33.14
C LEU A 9 -1.90 -21.30 33.64
N ARG A 10 -2.87 -21.90 34.35
CA ARG A 10 -2.84 -23.33 34.72
C ARG A 10 -3.29 -24.18 33.53
N PHE A 11 -2.34 -24.83 32.85
CA PHE A 11 -2.61 -25.88 31.87
C PHE A 11 -3.06 -27.17 32.57
N ASN A 12 -4.30 -27.22 33.05
CA ASN A 12 -4.91 -28.44 33.57
C ASN A 12 -6.42 -28.45 33.27
N SER A 13 -6.82 -28.31 32.00
CA SER A 13 -8.20 -28.62 31.56
C SER A 13 -8.39 -28.77 30.04
N LEU A 14 -7.41 -29.27 29.30
CA LEU A 14 -7.63 -29.71 27.90
C LEU A 14 -7.40 -31.21 27.81
N GLN A 15 -8.22 -31.96 28.55
CA GLN A 15 -8.38 -33.39 28.37
C GLN A 15 -9.85 -33.63 28.05
N ASN A 16 -10.21 -33.42 26.77
CA ASN A 16 -11.23 -34.20 26.06
C ASN A 16 -11.32 -33.71 24.61
N GLY A 17 -10.90 -34.57 23.68
CA GLY A 17 -11.16 -34.45 22.27
C GLY A 17 -9.92 -34.51 21.40
N PHE A 18 -9.79 -35.62 20.65
CA PHE A 18 -8.91 -35.86 19.51
C PHE A 18 -7.53 -36.52 19.74
N MET A 19 -7.59 -37.85 19.57
CA MET A 19 -6.68 -38.73 18.81
C MET A 19 -5.22 -38.86 19.25
N SER A 20 -4.89 -40.10 19.61
CA SER A 20 -3.57 -40.71 19.78
C SER A 20 -2.63 -40.49 18.58
N GLY A 21 -1.44 -39.94 18.83
CA GLY A 21 -0.32 -39.96 17.87
C GLY A 21 0.96 -39.31 18.42
N ASN A 22 1.98 -40.13 18.66
CA ASN A 22 3.42 -39.88 18.89
C ASN A 22 3.94 -38.56 19.48
N ARG A 23 4.65 -38.71 20.62
CA ARG A 23 5.54 -37.73 21.24
C ARG A 23 6.82 -37.53 20.41
N SER A 24 6.89 -36.50 19.57
CA SER A 24 8.19 -35.94 19.11
C SER A 24 8.20 -34.50 18.58
N ASP A 25 7.10 -33.73 18.59
CA ASP A 25 7.03 -32.43 17.85
C ASP A 25 6.77 -31.18 18.72
N SER A 26 7.43 -31.04 19.86
CA SER A 26 7.27 -29.82 20.68
C SER A 26 7.99 -28.58 20.12
N THR A 27 8.93 -28.75 19.17
CA THR A 27 9.62 -27.64 18.49
C THR A 27 8.87 -27.10 17.27
N HIS A 28 8.00 -27.90 16.65
CA HIS A 28 7.20 -27.45 15.49
C HIS A 28 6.01 -26.57 15.91
N LEU A 29 5.45 -26.76 17.10
CA LEU A 29 4.27 -26.00 17.57
C LEU A 29 4.54 -24.50 17.78
N LEU A 30 5.77 -24.11 18.13
CA LEU A 30 6.13 -22.70 18.31
C LEU A 30 6.38 -21.99 16.98
N ASP A 31 6.97 -22.69 16.01
CA ASP A 31 7.10 -22.18 14.64
C ASP A 31 5.73 -22.08 13.96
N ASP A 32 4.85 -23.06 14.17
CA ASP A 32 3.47 -23.01 13.70
C ASP A 32 2.69 -21.91 14.41
N ALA A 33 2.83 -21.66 15.71
CA ALA A 33 2.11 -20.56 16.36
C ALA A 33 2.52 -19.17 15.83
N LEU A 34 3.80 -18.97 15.48
CA LEU A 34 4.30 -17.74 14.86
C LEU A 34 3.87 -17.58 13.39
N LEU A 35 3.58 -18.69 12.70
CA LEU A 35 3.05 -18.71 11.34
C LEU A 35 1.51 -18.69 11.29
N ALA A 36 0.85 -19.30 12.28
CA ALA A 36 -0.59 -19.55 12.32
C ALA A 36 -1.39 -18.40 12.93
N SER A 37 -0.80 -17.54 13.76
CA SER A 37 -1.52 -16.37 14.31
C SER A 37 -1.57 -15.18 13.33
N GLN A 38 -1.69 -15.45 12.02
CA GLN A 38 -1.78 -14.41 10.99
C GLN A 38 -3.21 -14.23 10.46
N SER A 39 -4.11 -15.18 10.75
CA SER A 39 -5.53 -15.04 10.45
C SER A 39 -6.23 -14.19 11.50
N PHE A 40 -7.14 -13.33 11.07
CA PHE A 40 -8.06 -12.66 11.98
C PHE A 40 -8.98 -13.74 12.57
N THR A 41 -9.12 -13.81 13.90
CA THR A 41 -10.03 -14.78 14.52
C THR A 41 -11.46 -14.40 14.17
N MET A 42 -12.08 -15.14 13.25
CA MET A 42 -13.48 -14.95 12.89
C MET A 42 -14.39 -15.82 13.76
N PRO A 43 -15.58 -15.33 14.17
CA PRO A 43 -16.59 -16.17 14.82
C PRO A 43 -16.99 -17.35 13.93
N THR A 44 -17.20 -18.53 14.53
CA THR A 44 -17.47 -19.78 13.80
C THR A 44 -18.77 -19.80 12.99
N GLU A 45 -19.73 -18.92 13.33
CA GLU A 45 -21.03 -18.82 12.65
C GLU A 45 -21.15 -17.57 11.76
N PHE A 46 -20.06 -16.83 11.57
CA PHE A 46 -20.05 -15.61 10.77
C PHE A 46 -19.24 -15.82 9.49
N ASP A 47 -19.92 -15.96 8.36
CA ASP A 47 -19.28 -15.88 7.05
C ASP A 47 -19.18 -14.42 6.60
N PRO A 48 -17.99 -13.80 6.61
CA PRO A 48 -17.83 -12.40 6.22
C PRO A 48 -18.26 -12.15 4.78
N VAL A 49 -18.06 -13.12 3.87
CA VAL A 49 -18.33 -12.94 2.44
C VAL A 49 -19.84 -12.88 2.20
N GLU A 50 -20.60 -13.84 2.75
CA GLU A 50 -22.06 -13.85 2.61
C GLU A 50 -22.73 -12.67 3.33
N ASN A 51 -22.22 -12.28 4.51
CA ASN A 51 -22.74 -11.11 5.22
C ASN A 51 -22.45 -9.81 4.46
N LEU A 52 -21.27 -9.67 3.85
CA LEU A 52 -20.91 -8.46 3.11
C LEU A 52 -21.72 -8.30 1.80
N LYS A 53 -22.14 -9.40 1.17
CA LYS A 53 -23.02 -9.34 -0.01
C LYS A 53 -24.28 -8.51 0.24
N GLN A 54 -24.83 -8.58 1.46
CA GLN A 54 -26.01 -7.80 1.84
C GLN A 54 -25.78 -6.28 1.81
N PHE A 55 -24.53 -5.83 1.95
CA PHE A 55 -24.16 -4.40 1.99
C PHE A 55 -23.48 -3.89 0.71
N THR A 56 -23.17 -4.79 -0.21
CA THR A 56 -22.48 -4.50 -1.47
C THR A 56 -23.37 -4.72 -2.70
N ASP A 57 -24.36 -5.61 -2.62
CA ASP A 57 -25.29 -5.89 -3.71
C ASP A 57 -26.28 -4.73 -3.95
N HIS A 58 -26.67 -4.51 -5.21
CA HIS A 58 -27.45 -3.33 -5.61
C HIS A 58 -28.89 -3.29 -5.06
N LYS A 59 -29.35 -4.39 -4.45
CA LYS A 59 -30.72 -4.63 -3.97
C LYS A 59 -30.98 -4.22 -2.51
N SER A 60 -29.96 -3.90 -1.72
CA SER A 60 -30.15 -3.48 -0.32
C SER A 60 -30.26 -1.97 -0.16
N ASP A 61 -30.99 -1.54 0.88
CA ASP A 61 -31.19 -0.12 1.21
C ASP A 61 -29.95 0.55 1.83
N VAL A 62 -28.99 -0.24 2.35
CA VAL A 62 -27.74 0.24 2.95
C VAL A 62 -26.56 -0.22 2.12
N LYS A 63 -25.96 0.71 1.35
CA LYS A 63 -24.82 0.44 0.47
C LYS A 63 -23.54 1.02 1.05
N ILE A 64 -22.53 0.17 1.21
CA ILE A 64 -21.17 0.63 1.48
C ILE A 64 -20.56 1.06 0.15
N HIS A 65 -20.68 2.34 -0.19
CA HIS A 65 -19.97 2.93 -1.31
C HIS A 65 -18.56 3.30 -0.87
N PHE A 66 -17.61 2.54 -1.39
CA PHE A 66 -16.20 2.81 -1.27
C PHE A 66 -15.81 3.99 -2.19
N ASP A 67 -16.17 5.21 -1.78
CA ASP A 67 -15.77 6.42 -2.48
C ASP A 67 -14.30 6.70 -2.17
N HIS A 68 -13.43 6.27 -3.09
CA HIS A 68 -11.99 6.26 -2.90
C HIS A 68 -11.36 7.49 -3.55
N GLY A 69 -11.43 8.58 -2.80
CA GLY A 69 -10.85 9.86 -3.16
C GLY A 69 -9.35 9.93 -2.98
N THR A 70 -8.56 9.69 -4.02
CA THR A 70 -7.09 9.70 -3.95
C THR A 70 -6.47 9.68 -5.35
N THR A 71 -5.29 10.27 -5.49
CA THR A 71 -4.39 9.96 -6.61
C THR A 71 -3.01 9.61 -6.06
N THR A 72 -2.57 8.40 -6.37
CA THR A 72 -1.20 7.95 -6.15
C THR A 72 -0.60 7.53 -7.47
N LEU A 73 0.68 7.79 -7.68
CA LEU A 73 1.41 7.28 -8.84
C LEU A 73 2.84 6.90 -8.46
N ALA A 74 3.38 5.98 -9.23
CA ALA A 74 4.80 5.65 -9.18
C ALA A 74 5.30 5.25 -10.57
N PHE A 75 6.54 5.59 -10.88
CA PHE A 75 7.17 5.17 -12.11
C PHE A 75 8.67 4.92 -11.96
N LYS A 76 9.18 3.93 -12.70
CA LYS A 76 10.59 3.56 -12.76
C LYS A 76 11.32 4.37 -13.81
N PHE A 77 12.54 4.80 -13.52
CA PHE A 77 13.44 5.45 -14.46
C PHE A 77 14.89 5.05 -14.14
N GLN A 78 15.87 5.49 -14.93
CA GLN A 78 17.28 5.08 -14.81
C GLN A 78 17.84 5.24 -13.39
N HIS A 79 17.44 6.29 -12.66
CA HIS A 79 17.94 6.56 -11.31
C HIS A 79 17.01 6.10 -10.18
N GLY A 80 15.96 5.32 -10.50
CA GLY A 80 15.17 4.62 -9.49
C GLY A 80 13.68 4.64 -9.71
N VAL A 81 12.93 4.93 -8.64
CA VAL A 81 11.47 5.04 -8.70
C VAL A 81 11.05 6.37 -8.09
N ILE A 82 10.26 7.15 -8.81
CA ILE A 82 9.56 8.30 -8.25
C ILE A 82 8.19 7.83 -7.77
N VAL A 83 7.83 8.22 -6.54
CA VAL A 83 6.50 8.02 -5.98
C VAL A 83 5.93 9.39 -5.65
N ALA A 84 4.76 9.70 -6.18
CA ALA A 84 4.06 10.95 -5.93
C ALA A 84 2.63 10.66 -5.52
N VAL A 85 2.15 11.31 -4.47
CA VAL A 85 0.79 11.13 -3.95
C VAL A 85 0.18 12.46 -3.54
N ASP A 86 -1.14 12.55 -3.63
CA ASP A 86 -1.90 13.60 -2.96
C ASP A 86 -2.08 13.29 -1.45
N SER A 87 -2.74 14.17 -0.71
CA SER A 87 -2.91 14.04 0.75
C SER A 87 -4.33 14.28 1.24
N ARG A 88 -5.31 14.39 0.34
CA ARG A 88 -6.71 14.62 0.70
C ARG A 88 -7.38 13.34 1.17
N ALA A 89 -8.17 13.42 2.23
CA ALA A 89 -9.12 12.38 2.60
C ALA A 89 -10.53 12.96 2.68
N THR A 90 -11.48 12.27 2.07
CA THR A 90 -12.87 12.70 1.95
C THR A 90 -13.81 11.68 2.61
N ALA A 91 -14.88 12.16 3.21
CA ALA A 91 -16.03 11.38 3.65
C ALA A 91 -17.25 11.89 2.90
N GLY A 92 -17.56 11.26 1.76
CA GLY A 92 -18.49 11.83 0.77
C GLY A 92 -17.97 13.16 0.23
N SER A 93 -18.79 14.21 0.29
CA SER A 93 -18.40 15.57 -0.11
C SER A 93 -17.58 16.33 0.93
N TYR A 94 -17.50 15.84 2.17
CA TYR A 94 -16.77 16.49 3.24
C TYR A 94 -15.27 16.16 3.16
N ILE A 95 -14.41 17.18 3.13
CA ILE A 95 -12.96 17.00 3.20
C ILE A 95 -12.57 16.82 4.68
N ALA A 96 -12.32 15.58 5.07
CA ALA A 96 -11.94 15.23 6.44
C ALA A 96 -10.50 15.64 6.77
N SER A 97 -9.59 15.55 5.81
CA SER A 97 -8.20 15.98 5.98
C SER A 97 -7.56 16.37 4.64
N GLN A 98 -6.57 17.25 4.70
CA GLN A 98 -5.72 17.62 3.56
C GLN A 98 -4.24 17.27 3.78
N THR A 99 -3.92 16.50 4.82
CA THR A 99 -2.53 16.24 5.24
C THR A 99 -2.25 14.75 5.48
N VAL A 100 -3.06 13.86 4.89
CA VAL A 100 -2.87 12.41 5.04
C VAL A 100 -1.58 11.98 4.35
N LYS A 101 -0.78 11.18 5.07
CA LYS A 101 0.41 10.54 4.51
C LYS A 101 0.01 9.26 3.78
N LYS A 102 -0.11 9.34 2.46
CA LYS A 102 -0.48 8.22 1.59
C LYS A 102 0.71 7.40 1.07
N VAL A 103 1.92 7.71 1.52
CA VAL A 103 3.09 6.84 1.35
C VAL A 103 3.36 6.20 2.70
N ILE A 104 3.47 4.88 2.70
CA ILE A 104 3.80 4.10 3.89
C ILE A 104 5.23 3.59 3.74
N GLU A 105 6.04 3.91 4.73
CA GLU A 105 7.44 3.53 4.80
C GLU A 105 7.51 2.09 5.37
N ILE A 106 7.55 1.08 4.49
CA ILE A 106 7.58 -0.33 4.89
C ILE A 106 8.92 -0.64 5.58
N ASN A 107 10.03 -0.25 4.94
CA ASN A 107 11.37 -0.27 5.50
C ASN A 107 12.24 0.77 4.74
N PRO A 108 13.52 0.98 5.06
CA PRO A 108 14.37 1.96 4.37
C PRO A 108 14.56 1.74 2.85
N TYR A 109 14.16 0.58 2.31
CA TYR A 109 14.36 0.16 0.92
C TYR A 109 13.05 -0.20 0.18
N LEU A 110 11.90 -0.07 0.87
CA LEU A 110 10.58 -0.40 0.35
C LEU A 110 9.59 0.69 0.76
N LEU A 111 8.85 1.22 -0.21
CA LEU A 111 7.72 2.09 0.00
C LEU A 111 6.46 1.42 -0.53
N GLY A 112 5.35 1.65 0.17
CA GLY A 112 4.01 1.31 -0.27
C GLY A 112 3.15 2.56 -0.42
N THR A 113 2.05 2.47 -1.17
CA THR A 113 1.14 3.59 -1.41
C THR A 113 -0.27 3.25 -0.96
N MET A 114 -0.94 4.21 -0.34
CA MET A 114 -2.30 4.05 0.13
C MET A 114 -3.29 4.58 -0.91
N ALA A 115 -4.00 3.67 -1.59
CA ALA A 115 -5.23 3.96 -2.29
C ALA A 115 -6.28 2.89 -1.95
N GLY A 116 -7.49 3.31 -1.65
CA GLY A 116 -8.55 2.44 -1.13
C GLY A 116 -8.88 2.72 0.33
N GLY A 117 -9.22 1.66 1.06
CA GLY A 117 -9.39 1.70 2.51
C GLY A 117 -8.09 2.11 3.21
N ALA A 118 -8.07 3.31 3.80
CA ALA A 118 -6.89 3.83 4.48
C ALA A 118 -6.42 2.92 5.63
N ALA A 119 -7.38 2.34 6.36
CA ALA A 119 -7.10 1.39 7.44
C ALA A 119 -6.47 0.09 6.90
N ASP A 120 -7.04 -0.47 5.83
CA ASP A 120 -6.58 -1.72 5.21
C ASP A 120 -5.15 -1.58 4.69
N CYS A 121 -4.87 -0.52 3.91
CA CYS A 121 -3.54 -0.24 3.40
C CYS A 121 -2.53 -0.08 4.55
N SER A 122 -2.86 0.79 5.52
CA SER A 122 -1.97 1.04 6.67
C SER A 122 -1.68 -0.21 7.47
N TYR A 123 -2.67 -1.09 7.66
CA TYR A 123 -2.53 -2.30 8.46
C TYR A 123 -1.72 -3.36 7.71
N TRP A 124 -2.12 -3.71 6.49
CA TRP A 124 -1.48 -4.79 5.73
C TRP A 124 -0.06 -4.45 5.29
N GLU A 125 0.25 -3.19 5.00
CA GLU A 125 1.63 -2.79 4.72
C GLU A 125 2.52 -2.79 5.98
N ARG A 126 1.96 -2.54 7.17
CA ARG A 126 2.68 -2.77 8.44
C ARG A 126 2.91 -4.25 8.71
N VAL A 127 1.94 -5.10 8.39
CA VAL A 127 2.12 -6.57 8.45
C VAL A 127 3.22 -7.00 7.48
N LEU A 128 3.23 -6.46 6.25
CA LEU A 128 4.29 -6.69 5.28
C LEU A 128 5.66 -6.23 5.82
N ALA A 129 5.75 -5.06 6.46
CA ALA A 129 6.99 -4.58 7.08
C ALA A 129 7.53 -5.58 8.12
N LYS A 130 6.66 -6.11 8.98
CA LYS A 130 7.00 -7.16 9.95
C LYS A 130 7.53 -8.42 9.24
N GLN A 131 6.85 -8.89 8.18
CA GLN A 131 7.28 -10.09 7.44
C GLN A 131 8.62 -9.88 6.72
N CYS A 132 8.82 -8.70 6.11
CA CYS A 132 10.10 -8.32 5.51
C CYS A 132 11.23 -8.35 6.54
N ARG A 133 10.96 -7.85 7.75
CA ARG A 133 11.95 -7.87 8.84
C ARG A 133 12.27 -9.28 9.32
N ILE A 134 11.27 -10.15 9.45
CA ILE A 134 11.48 -11.57 9.81
C ILE A 134 12.31 -12.28 8.73
N TYR A 135 12.01 -12.03 7.46
CA TYR A 135 12.78 -12.57 6.34
C TYR A 135 14.25 -12.17 6.42
N GLU A 136 14.53 -10.88 6.67
CA GLU A 136 15.89 -10.38 6.85
C GLU A 136 16.64 -11.06 7.99
N LEU A 137 15.99 -11.25 9.14
CA LEU A 137 16.61 -11.88 10.30
C LEU A 137 16.91 -13.37 10.06
N ARG A 138 16.03 -14.08 9.35
CA ARG A 138 16.19 -15.51 9.04
C ARG A 138 17.28 -15.75 7.99
N ASN A 139 17.31 -14.93 6.93
CA ASN A 139 18.18 -15.16 5.78
C ASN A 139 19.47 -14.33 5.81
N LYS A 140 19.60 -13.37 6.74
CA LYS A 140 20.69 -12.38 6.79
C LYS A 140 20.84 -11.59 5.49
N GLU A 141 19.76 -11.48 4.73
CA GLU A 141 19.70 -10.83 3.42
C GLU A 141 18.39 -10.03 3.30
N ARG A 142 18.46 -8.87 2.63
CA ARG A 142 17.28 -8.05 2.34
C ARG A 142 16.31 -8.78 1.42
N ILE A 143 15.03 -8.63 1.68
CA ILE A 143 13.99 -9.14 0.81
C ILE A 143 13.99 -8.42 -0.55
N SER A 144 13.75 -9.15 -1.64
CA SER A 144 13.54 -8.54 -2.96
C SER A 144 12.17 -7.86 -3.04
N VAL A 145 12.04 -6.84 -3.90
CA VAL A 145 10.75 -6.16 -4.11
C VAL A 145 9.72 -7.15 -4.69
N ALA A 146 10.20 -8.07 -5.53
CA ALA A 146 9.39 -9.15 -6.09
C ALA A 146 8.82 -10.08 -4.99
N ALA A 147 9.64 -10.46 -4.01
CA ALA A 147 9.21 -11.31 -2.90
C ALA A 147 8.28 -10.56 -1.93
N ALA A 148 8.60 -9.30 -1.59
CA ALA A 148 7.75 -8.47 -0.72
C ALA A 148 6.34 -8.28 -1.31
N SER A 149 6.26 -7.89 -2.59
CA SER A 149 4.97 -7.77 -3.28
C SER A 149 4.20 -9.09 -3.37
N LYS A 150 4.89 -10.22 -3.55
CA LYS A 150 4.25 -11.54 -3.59
C LYS A 150 3.73 -11.98 -2.22
N LEU A 151 4.44 -11.67 -1.14
CA LEU A 151 3.96 -11.90 0.22
C LEU A 151 2.68 -11.11 0.48
N LEU A 152 2.66 -9.82 0.12
CA LEU A 152 1.46 -8.99 0.28
C LEU A 152 0.29 -9.55 -0.52
N ALA A 153 0.48 -9.87 -1.80
CA ALA A 153 -0.55 -10.45 -2.65
C ALA A 153 -1.13 -11.76 -2.08
N ASN A 154 -0.28 -12.65 -1.55
CA ASN A 154 -0.74 -13.89 -0.93
C ASN A 154 -1.52 -13.63 0.37
N ILE A 155 -1.09 -12.65 1.18
CA ILE A 155 -1.79 -12.27 2.41
C ILE A 155 -3.19 -11.76 2.06
N VAL A 156 -3.31 -10.77 1.17
CA VAL A 156 -4.61 -10.16 0.82
C VAL A 156 -5.53 -11.14 0.11
N TYR A 157 -4.99 -12.06 -0.70
CA TYR A 157 -5.78 -13.10 -1.36
C TYR A 157 -6.52 -14.01 -0.37
N ASN A 158 -5.94 -14.29 0.80
CA ASN A 158 -6.60 -15.10 1.83
C ASN A 158 -7.85 -14.42 2.42
N TYR A 159 -7.97 -13.11 2.25
CA TYR A 159 -9.11 -12.30 2.72
C TYR A 159 -9.99 -11.83 1.56
N LYS A 160 -9.81 -12.41 0.37
CA LYS A 160 -10.60 -12.08 -0.81
C LYS A 160 -12.09 -12.27 -0.54
N GLY A 161 -12.89 -11.27 -0.90
CA GLY A 161 -14.34 -11.27 -0.68
C GLY A 161 -14.78 -10.89 0.75
N MET A 162 -13.85 -10.72 1.69
CA MET A 162 -14.17 -10.34 3.08
C MET A 162 -14.28 -8.81 3.30
N GLY A 163 -14.34 -8.03 2.21
CA GLY A 163 -14.52 -6.58 2.25
C GLY A 163 -13.24 -5.75 2.41
N LEU A 164 -12.06 -6.35 2.22
CA LEU A 164 -10.82 -5.59 2.07
C LEU A 164 -10.92 -4.69 0.83
N SER A 165 -10.48 -3.44 0.97
CA SER A 165 -10.35 -2.52 -0.16
C SER A 165 -8.98 -1.88 -0.16
N MET A 166 -8.14 -2.27 -1.12
CA MET A 166 -6.83 -1.67 -1.30
C MET A 166 -6.33 -1.82 -2.72
N GLY A 167 -5.61 -0.81 -3.20
CA GLY A 167 -4.78 -0.85 -4.40
C GLY A 167 -3.48 -0.14 -4.08
N THR A 168 -2.43 -0.91 -3.81
CA THR A 168 -1.13 -0.37 -3.37
C THR A 168 -0.03 -0.68 -4.37
N MET A 169 0.87 0.27 -4.54
CA MET A 169 2.11 0.09 -5.27
C MET A 169 3.23 -0.20 -4.28
N VAL A 170 3.82 -1.38 -4.37
CA VAL A 170 5.04 -1.73 -3.64
C VAL A 170 6.23 -1.43 -4.54
N CYS A 171 7.06 -0.48 -4.12
CA CYS A 171 8.26 -0.10 -4.84
C CYS A 171 9.50 -0.19 -3.96
N GLY A 172 10.65 -0.40 -4.60
CA GLY A 172 11.93 -0.56 -3.92
C GLY A 172 13.08 -0.65 -4.89
N TRP A 173 14.28 -0.76 -4.35
CA TRP A 173 15.47 -1.08 -5.12
C TRP A 173 16.12 -2.35 -4.56
N ASP A 174 16.23 -3.38 -5.40
CA ASP A 174 16.88 -4.64 -5.04
C ASP A 174 18.05 -4.95 -5.99
N LYS A 175 18.64 -6.14 -5.86
CA LYS A 175 19.78 -6.58 -6.69
C LYS A 175 19.50 -6.58 -8.20
N ARG A 176 18.23 -6.58 -8.62
CA ARG A 176 17.79 -6.52 -10.02
C ARG A 176 17.52 -5.09 -10.50
N GLY A 177 17.69 -4.11 -9.61
CA GLY A 177 17.43 -2.69 -9.89
C GLY A 177 16.10 -2.21 -9.31
N PRO A 178 15.52 -1.12 -9.87
CA PRO A 178 14.26 -0.57 -9.41
C PRO A 178 13.10 -1.52 -9.68
N GLY A 179 12.40 -1.92 -8.61
CA GLY A 179 11.21 -2.74 -8.64
C GLY A 179 9.95 -1.91 -8.40
N LEU A 180 8.91 -2.17 -9.18
CA LEU A 180 7.60 -1.56 -9.02
C LEU A 180 6.52 -2.60 -9.30
N TYR A 181 5.65 -2.82 -8.32
CA TYR A 181 4.58 -3.80 -8.35
C TYR A 181 3.28 -3.19 -7.85
N TYR A 182 2.19 -3.43 -8.58
CA TYR A 182 0.84 -3.15 -8.11
C TYR A 182 0.26 -4.40 -7.44
N VAL A 183 -0.42 -4.22 -6.31
CA VAL A 183 -1.14 -5.26 -5.57
C VAL A 183 -2.51 -4.73 -5.15
N ASP A 184 -3.56 -5.50 -5.40
CA ASP A 184 -4.93 -5.14 -5.01
C ASP A 184 -5.56 -6.09 -3.98
N SER A 185 -6.77 -5.76 -3.53
CA SER A 185 -7.57 -6.56 -2.60
C SER A 185 -8.03 -7.91 -3.16
N ASP A 186 -7.98 -8.11 -4.47
CA ASP A 186 -8.29 -9.37 -5.12
C ASP A 186 -7.11 -10.35 -5.14
N GLY A 187 -5.94 -9.90 -4.66
CA GLY A 187 -4.68 -10.63 -4.71
C GLY A 187 -4.01 -10.58 -6.07
N GLU A 188 -4.48 -9.72 -6.97
CA GLU A 188 -3.82 -9.48 -8.24
C GLU A 188 -2.47 -8.81 -8.00
N ARG A 189 -1.47 -9.22 -8.76
CA ARG A 189 -0.12 -8.67 -8.67
C ARG A 189 0.46 -8.47 -10.05
N MET A 190 0.69 -7.21 -10.40
CA MET A 190 1.26 -6.82 -11.69
C MET A 190 2.58 -6.08 -11.52
N THR A 191 3.41 -6.10 -12.56
CA THR A 191 4.63 -5.29 -12.64
C THR A 191 4.64 -4.52 -13.94
N ASN A 192 5.00 -3.24 -13.86
CA ASN A 192 5.10 -2.35 -15.01
C ASN A 192 6.06 -1.19 -14.68
N ASN A 193 6.37 -0.36 -15.67
CA ASN A 193 7.19 0.83 -15.51
C ASN A 193 6.46 2.00 -14.87
N ILE A 194 5.15 2.06 -15.03
CA ILE A 194 4.30 3.16 -14.57
C ILE A 194 3.04 2.56 -13.97
N PHE A 195 2.63 3.07 -12.81
CA PHE A 195 1.30 2.86 -12.27
C PHE A 195 0.75 4.17 -11.71
N SER A 196 -0.55 4.34 -11.82
CA SER A 196 -1.34 5.40 -11.20
C SER A 196 -2.65 4.80 -10.73
N VAL A 197 -2.99 5.04 -9.47
CA VAL A 197 -4.09 4.37 -8.75
C VAL A 197 -4.91 5.41 -7.99
N GLY A 198 -6.24 5.23 -8.03
CA GLY A 198 -7.22 6.08 -7.37
C GLY A 198 -8.10 6.87 -8.34
N SER A 199 -9.00 7.70 -7.81
CA SER A 199 -10.00 8.47 -8.57
C SER A 199 -9.41 9.40 -9.61
N GLY A 200 -8.28 10.07 -9.33
CA GLY A 200 -7.62 10.96 -10.28
C GLY A 200 -6.57 10.30 -11.17
N SER A 201 -6.49 8.97 -11.15
CA SER A 201 -5.45 8.21 -11.87
C SER A 201 -5.42 8.49 -13.37
N VAL A 202 -6.58 8.62 -14.01
CA VAL A 202 -6.71 8.91 -15.45
C VAL A 202 -6.09 10.26 -15.85
N TYR A 203 -6.20 11.27 -14.98
CA TYR A 203 -5.59 12.58 -15.23
C TYR A 203 -4.07 12.52 -15.06
N ALA A 204 -3.59 11.77 -14.06
CA ALA A 204 -2.17 11.56 -13.84
C ALA A 204 -1.52 10.79 -15.01
N TYR A 205 -2.16 9.74 -15.52
CA TYR A 205 -1.67 9.01 -16.71
C TYR A 205 -1.52 9.92 -17.92
N GLY A 206 -2.47 10.81 -18.19
CA GLY A 206 -2.37 11.74 -19.33
C GLY A 206 -1.10 12.62 -19.31
N VAL A 207 -0.62 12.99 -18.13
CA VAL A 207 0.64 13.75 -17.99
C VAL A 207 1.84 12.81 -18.05
N LEU A 208 1.80 11.69 -17.33
CA LEU A 208 2.88 10.69 -17.32
C LEU A 208 3.20 10.18 -18.73
N ASP A 209 2.19 9.77 -19.49
CA ASP A 209 2.36 9.21 -20.83
C ASP A 209 2.97 10.23 -21.82
N SER A 210 2.75 11.52 -21.59
CA SER A 210 3.31 12.59 -22.42
C SER A 210 4.77 12.93 -22.11
N GLY A 211 5.20 12.75 -20.87
CA GLY A 211 6.51 13.21 -20.37
C GLY A 211 7.48 12.09 -19.99
N TYR A 212 7.00 10.86 -19.83
CA TYR A 212 7.81 9.75 -19.35
C TYR A 212 8.87 9.30 -20.36
N LYS A 213 10.11 9.20 -19.88
CA LYS A 213 11.23 8.55 -20.58
C LYS A 213 12.07 7.78 -19.58
N TRP A 214 12.76 6.73 -20.03
CA TRP A 214 13.62 5.94 -19.14
C TRP A 214 14.86 6.72 -18.67
N ASP A 215 15.39 7.58 -19.54
CA ASP A 215 16.61 8.37 -19.41
C ASP A 215 16.37 9.78 -18.84
N LEU A 216 15.28 9.99 -18.11
CA LEU A 216 15.01 11.27 -17.42
C LEU A 216 16.09 11.58 -16.39
N SER A 217 16.48 12.86 -16.31
CA SER A 217 17.25 13.33 -15.16
C SER A 217 16.41 13.27 -13.89
N VAL A 218 17.07 13.25 -12.72
CA VAL A 218 16.38 13.15 -11.42
C VAL A 218 15.40 14.31 -11.22
N ASP A 219 15.77 15.53 -11.63
CA ASP A 219 14.91 16.70 -11.42
C ASP A 219 13.75 16.73 -12.41
N GLU A 220 13.94 16.29 -13.66
CA GLU A 220 12.84 16.13 -14.62
C GLU A 220 11.85 15.05 -14.16
N ALA A 221 12.34 13.92 -13.63
CA ALA A 221 11.49 12.87 -13.09
C ALA A 221 10.69 13.36 -11.86
N ARG A 222 11.33 14.09 -10.95
CA ARG A 222 10.65 14.71 -9.79
C ARG A 222 9.56 15.68 -10.23
N GLU A 223 9.86 16.52 -11.21
CA GLU A 223 8.90 17.49 -11.76
C GLU A 223 7.75 16.80 -12.50
N LEU A 224 8.02 15.75 -13.28
CA LEU A 224 7.00 14.95 -13.94
C LEU A 224 6.02 14.34 -12.92
N GLY A 225 6.54 13.72 -11.85
CA GLY A 225 5.70 13.15 -10.80
C GLY A 225 4.83 14.20 -10.10
N ARG A 226 5.43 15.35 -9.76
CA ARG A 226 4.73 16.48 -9.13
C ARG A 226 3.63 17.05 -10.03
N ARG A 227 3.94 17.28 -11.30
CA ARG A 227 3.02 17.84 -12.30
C ARG A 227 1.85 16.90 -12.58
N SER A 228 2.10 15.60 -12.63
CA SER A 228 1.07 14.57 -12.81
C SER A 228 0.06 14.56 -11.66
N ILE A 229 0.51 14.60 -10.39
CA ILE A 229 -0.39 14.71 -9.25
C ILE A 229 -1.12 16.06 -9.28
N TYR A 230 -0.43 17.17 -9.54
CA TYR A 230 -1.06 18.48 -9.63
C TYR A 230 -2.24 18.48 -10.62
N HIS A 231 -2.06 17.97 -11.84
CA HIS A 231 -3.13 17.93 -12.84
C HIS A 231 -4.30 17.06 -12.40
N ALA A 232 -4.03 15.94 -11.72
CA ALA A 232 -5.08 15.13 -11.12
C ALA A 232 -5.83 15.89 -10.04
N THR A 233 -5.14 16.54 -9.09
CA THR A 233 -5.78 17.34 -8.03
C THR A 233 -6.57 18.55 -8.54
N HIS A 234 -6.23 19.07 -9.73
CA HIS A 234 -6.97 20.17 -10.34
C HIS A 234 -8.30 19.73 -10.95
N ARG A 235 -8.40 18.48 -11.40
CA ARG A 235 -9.58 17.95 -12.11
C ARG A 235 -10.44 17.03 -11.26
N ASP A 236 -9.82 16.20 -10.43
CA ASP A 236 -10.50 15.29 -9.52
C ASP A 236 -10.81 15.97 -8.19
N ALA A 237 -12.10 16.10 -7.87
CA ALA A 237 -12.55 16.76 -6.65
C ALA A 237 -12.07 16.06 -5.37
N TYR A 238 -11.85 14.75 -5.45
CA TYR A 238 -11.47 13.95 -4.29
C TYR A 238 -9.95 13.87 -4.06
N SER A 239 -9.15 14.38 -4.99
CA SER A 239 -7.70 14.49 -4.86
C SER A 239 -7.29 15.92 -4.51
N GLY A 240 -6.32 16.12 -3.62
CA GLY A 240 -5.84 17.46 -3.31
C GLY A 240 -4.98 17.57 -2.05
N GLY A 241 -4.93 18.78 -1.50
CA GLY A 241 -4.09 19.11 -0.35
C GLY A 241 -2.66 19.44 -0.78
N VAL A 242 -1.73 18.59 -0.39
CA VAL A 242 -0.30 18.69 -0.72
C VAL A 242 0.13 17.52 -1.60
N VAL A 243 1.15 17.75 -2.42
CA VAL A 243 1.85 16.71 -3.16
C VAL A 243 3.04 16.24 -2.33
N ASN A 244 3.03 14.97 -1.92
CA ASN A 244 4.18 14.33 -1.30
C ASN A 244 4.97 13.59 -2.38
N LEU A 245 6.27 13.87 -2.45
CA LEU A 245 7.17 13.29 -3.44
C LEU A 245 8.29 12.52 -2.73
N TYR A 246 8.45 11.26 -3.11
CA TYR A 246 9.53 10.38 -2.66
C TYR A 246 10.34 9.90 -3.86
N HIS A 247 11.61 9.64 -3.61
CA HIS A 247 12.52 9.08 -4.59
C HIS A 247 13.20 7.85 -4.00
N MET A 248 12.93 6.69 -4.59
CA MET A 248 13.55 5.42 -4.25
C MET A 248 14.85 5.26 -5.03
N LYS A 249 15.99 5.37 -4.34
CA LYS A 249 17.34 5.14 -4.88
C LYS A 249 17.84 3.75 -4.51
N GLU A 250 18.98 3.36 -5.07
CA GLU A 250 19.72 2.15 -4.67
C GLU A 250 20.07 2.13 -3.18
N THR A 251 20.37 3.29 -2.60
CA THR A 251 20.70 3.43 -1.17
C THR A 251 19.50 3.43 -0.24
N GLY A 252 18.27 3.40 -0.79
CA GLY A 252 17.03 3.56 -0.03
C GLY A 252 16.19 4.75 -0.51
N TRP A 253 15.05 4.96 0.12
CA TRP A 253 14.18 6.08 -0.22
C TRP A 253 14.60 7.38 0.44
N GLU A 254 14.34 8.49 -0.24
CA GLU A 254 14.39 9.84 0.30
C GLU A 254 13.03 10.52 0.17
N PHE A 255 12.64 11.25 1.20
CA PHE A 255 11.54 12.21 1.10
C PHE A 255 12.07 13.48 0.42
N VAL A 256 11.51 13.83 -0.73
CA VAL A 256 12.00 14.93 -1.58
C VAL A 256 11.33 16.25 -1.20
N SER A 257 9.99 16.26 -1.18
CA SER A 257 9.23 17.48 -0.92
C SER A 257 7.79 17.19 -0.53
N GLN A 258 7.22 18.12 0.23
CA GLN A 258 5.78 18.28 0.43
C GLN A 258 5.41 19.69 -0.01
N THR A 259 4.62 19.81 -1.07
CA THR A 259 4.29 21.11 -1.66
C THR A 259 2.78 21.27 -1.76
N ASP A 260 2.26 22.43 -1.35
CA ASP A 260 0.84 22.72 -1.47
C ASP A 260 0.44 22.82 -2.96
N VAL A 261 -0.66 22.15 -3.31
CA VAL A 261 -1.20 22.15 -4.68
C VAL A 261 -1.58 23.58 -5.12
N LYS A 262 -1.98 24.44 -4.18
CA LYS A 262 -2.28 25.86 -4.45
C LYS A 262 -1.03 26.61 -4.93
N ASP A 263 0.11 26.40 -4.27
CA ASP A 263 1.36 27.07 -4.64
C ASP A 263 1.84 26.58 -6.01
N LEU A 264 1.74 25.27 -6.25
CA LEU A 264 2.00 24.68 -7.57
C LEU A 264 1.08 25.24 -8.66
N HIS A 265 -0.19 25.50 -8.33
CA HIS A 265 -1.13 26.08 -9.28
C HIS A 265 -0.66 27.44 -9.78
N TYR A 266 -0.27 28.34 -8.88
CA TYR A 266 0.19 29.66 -9.27
C TYR A 266 1.52 29.59 -10.02
N GLN A 267 2.45 28.73 -9.58
CA GLN A 267 3.71 28.51 -10.28
C GLN A 267 3.50 28.08 -11.75
N TYR A 268 2.68 27.05 -12.00
CA TYR A 268 2.46 26.56 -13.36
C TYR A 268 1.63 27.53 -14.23
N GLN A 269 0.75 28.33 -13.61
CA GLN A 269 0.06 29.40 -14.34
C GLN A 269 1.02 30.49 -14.82
N GLU A 270 2.01 30.86 -14.00
CA GLU A 270 3.05 31.82 -14.40
C GLU A 270 3.95 31.27 -15.50
N GLU A 271 4.36 30.00 -15.41
CA GLU A 271 5.13 29.32 -16.46
C GLU A 271 4.38 29.34 -17.80
N LYS A 272 3.08 29.03 -17.78
CA LYS A 272 2.24 29.04 -18.99
C LYS A 272 2.15 30.42 -19.63
N LYS A 273 2.02 31.47 -18.81
CA LYS A 273 2.00 32.87 -19.29
C LYS A 273 3.33 33.26 -19.94
N LYS A 274 4.46 32.86 -19.34
CA LYS A 274 5.81 33.14 -19.87
C LYS A 274 6.09 32.41 -21.19
N GLY A 275 5.61 31.17 -21.34
CA GLY A 275 5.79 30.39 -22.58
C GLY A 275 4.83 30.73 -23.73
N SER A 276 3.83 31.57 -23.48
CA SER A 276 2.86 32.05 -24.49
C SER A 276 3.12 33.49 -24.94
N SER A 277 4.22 34.09 -24.46
CA SER A 277 4.75 35.40 -24.88
C SER A 277 5.97 35.19 -25.76
#